data_AF-A0A932YDQ7-F1
#
_entry.id   AF-A0A932YDQ7-F1
#
_cell.length_a   1.000
_cell.length_b   1.000
_cell.length_c   1.000
_cell.angle_alpha   90.00
_cell.angle_beta   90.00
_cell.angle_gamma   90.00
#
_symmetry.space_group_name_H-M   'P 1'
#
loop_
_entity.id
_entity.type
_entity.pdbx_description
1 polymer ?
#
loop_
_entity_poly.entity_id
_entity_poly.type
_entity_poly.pdbx_seq_one_letter_code
_entity_poly.pdbx_strand_id
1 'polypeptide(L)'
;MSAGVRGQGSGVRKEIFLLFFLLTPHPSPLTPFLRAEPLVDIRDIDPTIAVDIRYATKDNFVGEIMYPVNRCLLHGDAARRLAGVQRNLIKKGLGLKVFDCYRPLSVQRKLWEKVPDEKYVANPAKGSRHNRGAAVDLTLVDPLGRELEMPSPYDEFGLRAHRSYQGGSVASRQNRGQLEKAMKSEGFEGLDTEWWHFDDKNWGRYPVVNWPIESIGEMAAAGQMIVVVTQDWEALRAKVYLLEREQGRWKKRKAFPAVVGRNGLGWGLGLHPEMPEGPQKKEGDLKAPAGVFRIGQAYRRQKKHLNAKISLKPTAGLVCVDDPNSRHYNKIVPKDKNQDWKSAEDMASQDLYEWLFVVEHNAGSVPEKGSCIFFHVWKNAKSGTAGCTASAIENLEFILQWLDPARNPLVIQLPEDIYEELQGIWNLPPL
;
A
#
# COMPACT_ATOMS: atom_id res chain seq x y z
N MET A 1 82.52 15.13 -35.83
CA MET A 1 82.88 13.72 -35.94
C MET A 1 83.15 13.17 -34.55
N SER A 2 82.44 12.09 -34.22
CA SER A 2 82.70 11.01 -33.25
C SER A 2 83.15 11.27 -31.79
N ALA A 3 82.45 10.55 -30.91
CA ALA A 3 82.86 9.96 -29.61
C ALA A 3 83.16 10.91 -28.44
N GLY A 4 82.78 10.63 -27.19
CA GLY A 4 82.07 9.51 -26.59
C GLY A 4 82.12 9.59 -25.04
N VAL A 5 81.01 9.19 -24.40
CA VAL A 5 80.91 8.35 -23.18
C VAL A 5 81.28 8.90 -21.76
N ARG A 6 80.19 9.08 -20.97
CA ARG A 6 79.88 8.71 -19.54
C ARG A 6 80.39 9.48 -18.31
N GLY A 7 79.41 9.63 -17.39
CA GLY A 7 79.50 9.52 -15.91
C GLY A 7 79.26 10.85 -15.19
N GLN A 8 78.53 11.02 -14.09
CA GLN A 8 77.83 10.19 -13.09
C GLN A 8 76.97 11.14 -12.21
N GLY A 9 76.05 10.59 -11.38
CA GLY A 9 75.58 11.21 -10.12
C GLY A 9 74.18 11.83 -10.16
N SER A 10 73.14 11.11 -9.77
CA SER A 10 72.57 10.98 -8.41
C SER A 10 71.61 12.10 -8.00
N GLY A 11 70.31 11.77 -7.91
CA GLY A 11 69.28 12.67 -7.40
C GLY A 11 67.93 11.96 -7.29
N VAL A 12 67.63 11.46 -6.11
CA VAL A 12 66.42 10.70 -5.71
C VAL A 12 65.14 11.48 -6.04
N ARG A 13 64.21 10.86 -6.79
CA ARG A 13 62.80 11.27 -6.84
C ARG A 13 61.93 10.18 -6.22
N LYS A 14 61.23 10.51 -5.14
CA LYS A 14 60.15 9.70 -4.56
C LYS A 14 59.00 9.68 -5.58
N GLU A 15 58.74 8.54 -6.19
CA GLU A 15 57.52 8.33 -6.96
C GLU A 15 56.36 8.07 -5.99
N ILE A 16 55.37 8.97 -6.01
CA ILE A 16 54.07 8.78 -5.39
C ILE A 16 53.28 7.87 -6.33
N PHE A 17 53.04 6.62 -5.93
CA PHE A 17 52.08 5.75 -6.59
C PHE A 17 50.66 6.28 -6.28
N LEU A 18 50.07 7.03 -7.21
CA LEU A 18 48.62 7.26 -7.21
C LEU A 18 47.94 5.94 -7.64
N LEU A 19 47.45 5.16 -6.68
CA LEU A 19 46.47 4.12 -6.98
C LEU A 19 45.15 4.81 -7.36
N PHE A 20 44.88 4.92 -8.66
CA PHE A 20 43.53 5.14 -9.14
C PHE A 20 42.72 3.86 -8.87
N PHE A 21 41.98 3.83 -7.78
CA PHE A 21 40.83 2.93 -7.68
C PHE A 21 39.80 3.40 -8.70
N LEU A 22 39.79 2.78 -9.88
CA LEU A 22 38.63 2.78 -10.76
C LEU A 22 37.51 2.06 -9.99
N LEU A 23 36.69 2.83 -9.28
CA LEU A 23 35.38 2.39 -8.82
C LEU A 23 34.56 2.08 -10.08
N THR A 24 34.66 0.85 -10.58
CA THR A 24 33.66 0.33 -11.49
C THR A 24 32.34 0.34 -10.75
N PRO A 25 31.29 1.03 -11.24
CA PRO A 25 29.99 0.98 -10.59
C PRO A 25 29.58 -0.49 -10.54
N HIS A 26 29.47 -1.05 -9.33
CA HIS A 26 28.84 -2.35 -9.15
C HIS A 26 27.40 -2.20 -9.65
N PRO A 27 26.98 -2.94 -10.68
CA PRO A 27 25.57 -2.99 -11.02
C PRO A 27 24.85 -3.61 -9.81
N SER A 28 24.04 -2.81 -9.14
CA SER A 28 23.06 -3.33 -8.17
C SER A 28 22.22 -4.40 -8.90
N PRO A 29 22.00 -5.60 -8.33
CA PRO A 29 21.28 -6.67 -9.00
C PRO A 29 19.76 -6.41 -8.93
N LEU A 30 19.30 -5.28 -9.46
CA LEU A 30 17.93 -5.15 -9.89
C LEU A 30 17.86 -5.79 -11.28
N THR A 31 17.80 -7.12 -11.28
CA THR A 31 17.20 -7.85 -12.40
C THR A 31 15.89 -7.14 -12.71
N PRO A 32 15.63 -6.70 -13.96
CA PRO A 32 14.39 -6.01 -14.24
C PRO A 32 13.28 -7.02 -14.01
N PHE A 33 12.59 -6.91 -12.87
CA PHE A 33 11.24 -7.40 -12.75
C PHE A 33 10.51 -6.73 -13.92
N LEU A 34 10.33 -7.47 -15.03
CA LEU A 34 9.41 -7.11 -16.09
C LEU A 34 8.15 -6.65 -15.38
N ARG A 35 7.81 -5.36 -15.54
CA ARG A 35 6.74 -4.69 -14.77
C ARG A 35 5.51 -5.58 -14.77
N ALA A 36 5.33 -6.31 -13.66
CA ALA A 36 4.12 -7.07 -13.45
C ALA A 36 2.97 -6.08 -13.56
N GLU A 37 1.93 -6.43 -14.32
CA GLU A 37 0.73 -5.59 -14.34
C GLU A 37 0.23 -5.41 -12.91
N PRO A 38 -0.30 -4.25 -12.53
CA PRO A 38 -0.75 -4.03 -11.16
C PRO A 38 -1.79 -5.06 -10.73
N LEU A 39 -1.94 -5.24 -9.42
CA LEU A 39 -3.06 -5.99 -8.86
C LEU A 39 -4.37 -5.27 -9.19
N VAL A 40 -5.35 -6.00 -9.72
CA VAL A 40 -6.68 -5.51 -10.10
C VAL A 40 -7.77 -6.36 -9.45
N ASP A 41 -8.94 -5.76 -9.19
CA ASP A 41 -10.09 -6.50 -8.69
C ASP A 41 -10.69 -7.34 -9.82
N ILE A 42 -10.95 -8.62 -9.57
CA ILE A 42 -11.52 -9.51 -10.57
C ILE A 42 -12.85 -8.99 -11.12
N ARG A 43 -13.62 -8.25 -10.30
CA ARG A 43 -14.92 -7.69 -10.72
C ARG A 43 -14.79 -6.57 -11.75
N ASP A 44 -13.66 -5.88 -11.78
CA ASP A 44 -13.37 -4.86 -12.81
C ASP A 44 -13.04 -5.52 -14.16
N ILE A 45 -12.63 -6.80 -14.15
CA ILE A 45 -12.25 -7.57 -15.34
C ILE A 45 -13.42 -8.43 -15.84
N ASP A 46 -14.08 -9.16 -14.93
CA ASP A 46 -15.25 -9.98 -15.21
C ASP A 46 -16.20 -10.00 -14.00
N PRO A 47 -17.26 -9.18 -13.99
CA PRO A 47 -18.19 -9.09 -12.87
C PRO A 47 -19.10 -10.33 -12.74
N THR A 48 -19.02 -11.30 -13.65
CA THR A 48 -19.82 -12.53 -13.59
C THR A 48 -19.19 -13.60 -12.68
N ILE A 49 -17.93 -13.43 -12.27
CA ILE A 49 -17.28 -14.30 -11.29
C ILE A 49 -17.81 -13.94 -9.89
N ALA A 50 -18.36 -14.93 -9.18
CA ALA A 50 -18.83 -14.72 -7.81
C ALA A 50 -17.64 -14.54 -6.85
N VAL A 51 -17.71 -13.55 -5.97
CA VAL A 51 -16.64 -13.22 -5.01
C VAL A 51 -17.16 -13.43 -3.58
N ASP A 52 -16.60 -14.41 -2.90
CA ASP A 52 -16.92 -14.77 -1.51
C ASP A 52 -15.62 -14.99 -0.73
N ILE A 53 -14.88 -13.90 -0.49
CA ILE A 53 -13.57 -13.99 0.14
C ILE A 53 -13.71 -14.42 1.60
N ARG A 54 -13.39 -15.69 1.87
CA ARG A 54 -13.63 -16.39 3.14
C ARG A 54 -12.92 -15.71 4.31
N TYR A 55 -11.69 -15.24 4.07
CA TYR A 55 -10.90 -14.48 5.04
C TYR A 55 -11.44 -13.06 5.33
N ALA A 56 -12.39 -12.54 4.55
CA ALA A 56 -13.14 -11.31 4.88
C ALA A 56 -14.37 -11.58 5.79
N THR A 57 -14.57 -12.83 6.18
CA THR A 57 -15.65 -13.28 7.07
C THR A 57 -15.06 -14.14 8.20
N LYS A 58 -15.92 -14.72 9.06
CA LYS A 58 -15.48 -15.74 10.05
C LYS A 58 -15.48 -17.16 9.47
N ASP A 59 -15.94 -17.34 8.23
CA ASP A 59 -16.03 -18.64 7.57
C ASP A 59 -14.69 -18.99 6.90
N ASN A 60 -13.68 -19.23 7.74
CA ASN A 60 -12.35 -19.67 7.38
C ASN A 60 -11.78 -20.50 8.53
N PHE A 61 -10.68 -21.22 8.33
CA PHE A 61 -10.15 -22.12 9.37
C PHE A 61 -9.75 -21.43 10.68
N VAL A 62 -9.54 -20.10 10.69
CA VAL A 62 -9.19 -19.35 11.91
C VAL A 62 -10.44 -18.94 12.70
N GLY A 63 -11.61 -18.81 12.05
CA GLY A 63 -12.84 -18.34 12.70
C GLY A 63 -12.88 -16.83 12.98
N GLU A 64 -11.93 -16.06 12.43
CA GLU A 64 -11.75 -14.62 12.63
C GLU A 64 -11.76 -13.89 11.29
N ILE A 65 -12.19 -12.61 11.28
CA ILE A 65 -12.10 -11.75 10.09
C ILE A 65 -10.64 -11.30 9.95
N MET A 66 -9.99 -11.70 8.87
CA MET A 66 -8.60 -11.40 8.59
C MET A 66 -8.42 -10.29 7.55
N TYR A 67 -9.36 -10.16 6.63
CA TYR A 67 -9.35 -9.13 5.58
C TYR A 67 -10.42 -8.09 5.88
N PRO A 68 -10.12 -6.78 5.71
CA PRO A 68 -11.10 -5.73 5.96
C PRO A 68 -12.14 -5.57 4.83
N VAL A 69 -11.92 -6.20 3.67
CA VAL A 69 -12.74 -6.04 2.47
C VAL A 69 -12.92 -7.35 1.70
N ASN A 70 -14.10 -7.51 1.07
CA ASN A 70 -14.39 -8.63 0.16
C ASN A 70 -13.93 -8.30 -1.27
N ARG A 71 -12.62 -8.49 -1.55
CA ARG A 71 -11.99 -8.25 -2.86
C ARG A 71 -11.09 -9.41 -3.25
N CYS A 72 -11.27 -9.94 -4.47
CA CYS A 72 -10.31 -10.83 -5.10
C CYS A 72 -9.37 -10.01 -5.97
N LEU A 73 -8.11 -9.88 -5.55
CA LEU A 73 -7.09 -9.14 -6.29
C LEU A 73 -6.08 -10.10 -6.91
N LEU A 74 -5.79 -9.92 -8.20
CA LEU A 74 -4.83 -10.70 -8.97
C LEU A 74 -4.02 -9.76 -9.87
N HIS A 75 -2.81 -10.17 -10.28
CA HIS A 75 -2.11 -9.46 -11.35
C HIS A 75 -2.97 -9.42 -12.62
N GLY A 76 -3.00 -8.27 -13.31
CA GLY A 76 -3.93 -8.01 -14.41
C GLY A 76 -3.98 -9.10 -15.49
N ASP A 77 -2.84 -9.72 -15.80
CA ASP A 77 -2.78 -10.82 -16.76
C ASP A 77 -3.30 -12.16 -16.22
N ALA A 78 -3.11 -12.45 -14.92
CA ALA A 78 -3.72 -13.59 -14.26
C ALA A 78 -5.25 -13.40 -14.13
N ALA A 79 -5.72 -12.19 -13.81
CA ALA A 79 -7.14 -11.87 -13.74
C ALA A 79 -7.84 -12.10 -15.09
N ARG A 80 -7.22 -11.68 -16.21
CA ARG A 80 -7.74 -11.93 -17.56
C ARG A 80 -7.76 -13.41 -17.94
N ARG A 81 -6.78 -14.20 -17.49
CA ARG A 81 -6.81 -15.67 -17.65
C ARG A 81 -7.98 -16.29 -16.88
N LEU A 82 -8.22 -15.86 -15.64
CA LEU A 82 -9.36 -16.33 -14.84
C LEU A 82 -10.70 -15.99 -15.49
N ALA A 83 -10.83 -14.78 -16.07
CA ALA A 83 -11.99 -14.41 -16.89
C ALA A 83 -12.12 -15.28 -18.17
N GLY A 84 -11.02 -15.77 -18.73
CA GLY A 84 -11.02 -16.81 -19.77
C GLY A 84 -11.68 -18.10 -19.29
N VAL A 85 -11.32 -18.57 -18.09
CA VAL A 85 -11.88 -19.78 -17.47
C VAL A 85 -13.39 -19.62 -17.29
N GLN A 86 -13.81 -18.48 -16.71
CA GLN A 86 -15.21 -18.14 -16.49
C GLN A 86 -16.01 -18.20 -17.80
N ARG A 87 -15.55 -17.53 -18.86
CA ARG A 87 -16.22 -17.54 -20.17
C ARG A 87 -16.36 -18.95 -20.76
N ASN A 88 -15.41 -19.85 -20.50
CA ASN A 88 -15.47 -21.23 -20.97
C ASN A 88 -16.41 -22.11 -20.12
N LEU A 89 -16.55 -21.82 -18.83
CA LEU A 89 -17.49 -22.50 -17.93
C LEU A 89 -18.94 -22.08 -18.17
N ILE A 90 -19.19 -20.80 -18.46
CA ILE A 90 -20.54 -20.29 -18.77
C ILE A 90 -21.17 -21.05 -19.94
N LYS A 91 -20.37 -21.39 -20.98
CA LYS A 91 -20.80 -22.20 -22.13
C LYS A 91 -21.29 -23.61 -21.75
N LYS A 92 -20.94 -24.08 -20.56
CA LYS A 92 -21.31 -25.39 -19.99
C LYS A 92 -22.39 -25.28 -18.91
N GLY A 93 -22.96 -24.09 -18.71
CA GLY A 93 -23.93 -23.83 -17.63
C GLY A 93 -23.30 -23.82 -16.25
N LEU A 94 -22.02 -23.43 -16.14
CA LEU A 94 -21.28 -23.34 -14.88
C LEU A 94 -20.69 -21.94 -14.70
N GLY A 95 -20.28 -21.61 -13.49
CA GLY A 95 -19.52 -20.41 -13.17
C GLY A 95 -18.45 -20.67 -12.11
N LEU A 96 -17.67 -19.65 -11.82
CA LEU A 96 -16.68 -19.63 -10.73
C LEU A 96 -17.19 -18.86 -9.51
N LYS A 97 -16.80 -19.36 -8.33
CA LYS A 97 -16.81 -18.59 -7.09
C LYS A 97 -15.42 -18.62 -6.45
N VAL A 98 -14.85 -17.45 -6.17
CA VAL A 98 -13.52 -17.31 -5.57
C VAL A 98 -13.60 -17.09 -4.05
N PHE A 99 -12.70 -17.75 -3.32
CA PHE A 99 -12.61 -17.77 -1.86
C PHE A 99 -11.38 -17.04 -1.31
N ASP A 100 -10.27 -17.04 -2.05
CA ASP A 100 -9.09 -16.25 -1.74
C ASP A 100 -8.28 -15.95 -3.00
N CYS A 101 -7.57 -14.83 -2.99
CA CYS A 101 -6.73 -14.36 -4.10
C CYS A 101 -5.45 -13.75 -3.52
N TYR A 102 -5.07 -12.52 -3.87
CA TYR A 102 -3.96 -11.85 -3.19
C TYR A 102 -4.21 -11.75 -1.67
N ARG A 103 -3.21 -12.23 -0.92
CA ARG A 103 -3.15 -12.18 0.55
C ARG A 103 -1.93 -11.37 0.98
N PRO A 104 -2.04 -10.27 1.73
CA PRO A 104 -0.87 -9.55 2.23
C PRO A 104 0.04 -10.45 3.08
N LEU A 105 1.35 -10.26 2.98
CA LEU A 105 2.33 -11.03 3.79
C LEU A 105 2.07 -10.91 5.30
N SER A 106 1.60 -9.75 5.76
CA SER A 106 1.20 -9.53 7.15
C SER A 106 0.05 -10.44 7.59
N VAL A 107 -0.90 -10.74 6.71
CA VAL A 107 -1.97 -11.71 7.00
C VAL A 107 -1.42 -13.13 6.97
N GLN A 108 -0.52 -13.46 6.05
CA GLN A 108 0.15 -14.77 6.04
C GLN A 108 0.87 -15.07 7.36
N ARG A 109 1.52 -14.06 7.96
CA ARG A 109 2.13 -14.19 9.30
C ARG A 109 1.10 -14.53 10.37
N LYS A 110 -0.05 -13.86 10.38
CA LYS A 110 -1.16 -14.17 11.33
C LYS A 110 -1.71 -15.57 11.14
N LEU A 111 -1.87 -16.04 9.89
CA LEU A 111 -2.30 -17.42 9.62
C LEU A 111 -1.28 -18.44 10.14
N TRP A 112 0.01 -18.18 9.91
CA TRP A 112 1.11 -19.01 10.38
C TRP A 112 1.20 -19.06 11.92
N GLU A 113 0.93 -17.96 12.62
CA GLU A 113 0.86 -17.93 14.09
C GLU A 113 -0.22 -18.88 14.64
N LYS A 114 -1.32 -19.09 13.90
CA LYS A 114 -2.40 -19.99 14.29
C LYS A 114 -2.08 -21.45 13.95
N VAL A 115 -1.47 -21.70 12.79
CA VAL A 115 -1.09 -23.05 12.32
C VAL A 115 0.32 -23.01 11.71
N PRO A 116 1.38 -23.20 12.51
CA PRO A 116 2.77 -23.15 12.04
C PRO A 116 3.21 -24.50 11.45
N ASP A 117 2.47 -25.01 10.47
CA ASP A 117 2.78 -26.25 9.74
C ASP A 117 2.83 -25.97 8.23
N GLU A 118 4.01 -26.10 7.62
CA GLU A 118 4.24 -25.84 6.19
C GLU A 118 3.42 -26.76 5.26
N LYS A 119 2.84 -27.85 5.79
CA LYS A 119 1.93 -28.71 5.04
C LYS A 119 0.59 -28.04 4.72
N TYR A 120 0.16 -27.09 5.56
CA TYR A 120 -1.18 -26.49 5.49
C TYR A 120 -1.12 -24.97 5.32
N VAL A 121 -0.11 -24.32 5.89
CA VAL A 121 0.06 -22.87 5.81
C VAL A 121 1.46 -22.56 5.35
N ALA A 122 1.62 -21.82 4.25
CA ALA A 122 2.95 -21.46 3.75
C ALA A 122 3.76 -20.65 4.78
N ASN A 123 5.03 -20.99 4.96
CA ASN A 123 5.92 -20.27 5.86
C ASN A 123 6.16 -18.84 5.34
N PRO A 124 5.82 -17.80 6.15
CA PRO A 124 5.95 -16.40 5.72
C PRO A 124 7.40 -15.98 5.44
N ALA A 125 8.41 -16.70 5.93
CA ALA A 125 9.81 -16.44 5.59
C ALA A 125 10.12 -16.68 4.10
N LYS A 126 9.37 -17.58 3.44
CA LYS A 126 9.46 -17.87 2.00
C LYS A 126 8.41 -17.10 1.18
N GLY A 127 7.35 -16.65 1.86
CA GLY A 127 6.12 -16.13 1.25
C GLY A 127 5.30 -17.23 0.58
N SER A 128 4.11 -16.86 0.11
CA SER A 128 3.21 -17.73 -0.64
C SER A 128 2.91 -17.16 -2.03
N ARG A 129 2.33 -17.98 -2.91
CA ARG A 129 1.87 -17.54 -4.22
C ARG A 129 0.66 -16.58 -4.12
N HIS A 130 -0.13 -16.69 -3.05
CA HIS A 130 -1.13 -15.67 -2.69
C HIS A 130 -0.48 -14.32 -2.34
N ASN A 131 0.67 -14.30 -1.64
CA ASN A 131 1.36 -13.04 -1.34
C ASN A 131 1.95 -12.36 -2.57
N ARG A 132 2.01 -13.09 -3.68
CA ARG A 132 2.44 -12.58 -4.99
C ARG A 132 1.26 -12.18 -5.87
N GLY A 133 0.02 -12.26 -5.39
CA GLY A 133 -1.19 -12.02 -6.19
C GLY A 133 -1.30 -12.93 -7.42
N ALA A 134 -0.79 -14.14 -7.28
CA ALA A 134 -0.58 -15.10 -8.36
C ALA A 134 -1.18 -16.49 -8.05
N ALA A 135 -2.08 -16.55 -7.07
CA ALA A 135 -2.83 -17.75 -6.72
C ALA A 135 -4.30 -17.38 -6.48
N VAL A 136 -5.19 -18.33 -6.71
CA VAL A 136 -6.62 -18.20 -6.47
C VAL A 136 -7.17 -19.51 -5.91
N ASP A 137 -7.96 -19.38 -4.84
CA ASP A 137 -8.76 -20.44 -4.27
C ASP A 137 -10.20 -20.29 -4.75
N LEU A 138 -10.78 -21.35 -5.31
CA LEU A 138 -12.11 -21.26 -5.92
C LEU A 138 -12.84 -22.59 -6.03
N THR A 139 -14.14 -22.49 -6.34
CA THR A 139 -15.02 -23.62 -6.67
C THR A 139 -15.85 -23.35 -7.92
N LEU A 140 -16.59 -24.38 -8.36
CA LEU A 140 -17.62 -24.27 -9.39
C LEU A 140 -18.96 -23.91 -8.76
N VAL A 141 -19.74 -23.11 -9.47
CA VAL A 141 -21.15 -22.84 -9.17
C VAL A 141 -22.04 -23.20 -10.35
N ASP A 142 -23.30 -23.48 -10.06
CA ASP A 142 -24.36 -23.61 -11.05
C ASP A 142 -24.84 -22.21 -11.55
N PRO A 143 -25.77 -22.13 -12.52
CA PRO A 143 -26.26 -20.85 -13.05
C PRO A 143 -27.00 -19.98 -12.02
N LEU A 144 -27.39 -20.55 -10.87
CA LEU A 144 -28.03 -19.83 -9.76
C LEU A 144 -26.99 -19.37 -8.72
N GLY A 145 -25.69 -19.60 -8.96
CA GLY A 145 -24.61 -19.24 -8.05
C GLY A 145 -24.43 -20.20 -6.87
N ARG A 146 -25.10 -21.36 -6.89
CA ARG A 146 -24.98 -22.38 -5.83
C ARG A 146 -23.71 -23.20 -6.06
N GLU A 147 -22.94 -23.39 -5.01
CA GLU A 147 -21.70 -24.17 -5.06
C GLU A 147 -22.00 -25.63 -5.41
N LEU A 148 -21.20 -26.18 -6.33
CA LEU A 148 -21.26 -27.60 -6.63
C LEU A 148 -20.58 -28.42 -5.54
N GLU A 149 -21.04 -29.66 -5.35
CA GLU A 149 -20.41 -30.60 -4.42
C GLU A 149 -18.94 -30.83 -4.80
N MET A 150 -18.06 -30.73 -3.80
CA MET A 150 -16.62 -31.01 -3.91
C MET A 150 -16.20 -32.06 -2.87
N PRO A 151 -15.05 -32.74 -3.03
CA PRO A 151 -14.70 -33.89 -2.18
C PRO A 151 -14.53 -33.57 -0.69
N SER A 152 -14.24 -32.31 -0.38
CA SER A 152 -14.19 -31.71 0.96
C SER A 152 -14.72 -30.28 0.90
N PRO A 153 -15.06 -29.66 2.05
CA PRO A 153 -15.13 -28.21 2.16
C PRO A 153 -13.79 -27.53 1.81
N TYR A 154 -13.85 -26.23 1.54
CA TYR A 154 -12.69 -25.33 1.49
C TYR A 154 -11.96 -25.31 2.85
N ASP A 155 -10.64 -25.06 2.82
CA ASP A 155 -9.77 -25.02 4.03
C ASP A 155 -9.72 -26.34 4.85
N GLU A 156 -10.14 -27.49 4.28
CA GLU A 156 -10.00 -28.78 4.98
C GLU A 156 -8.54 -29.27 4.98
N PHE A 157 -7.93 -29.40 6.16
CA PHE A 157 -6.58 -29.95 6.33
C PHE A 157 -6.60 -31.49 6.40
N GLY A 158 -6.89 -32.14 5.27
CA GLY A 158 -7.00 -33.60 5.22
C GLY A 158 -6.89 -34.22 3.83
N LEU A 159 -6.76 -35.55 3.79
CA LEU A 159 -6.60 -36.30 2.54
C LEU A 159 -7.74 -36.08 1.52
N ARG A 160 -8.94 -35.69 1.98
CA ARG A 160 -10.07 -35.40 1.08
C ARG A 160 -9.86 -34.14 0.25
N ALA A 161 -9.02 -33.21 0.73
CA ALA A 161 -8.65 -32.01 0.01
C ALA A 161 -7.74 -32.30 -1.20
N HIS A 162 -6.99 -33.41 -1.16
CA HIS A 162 -6.00 -33.73 -2.18
C HIS A 162 -6.65 -33.95 -3.55
N ARG A 163 -5.97 -33.46 -4.61
CA ARG A 163 -6.42 -33.61 -6.01
C ARG A 163 -6.50 -35.07 -6.45
N SER A 164 -5.66 -35.93 -5.87
CA SER A 164 -5.61 -37.36 -6.15
C SER A 164 -6.62 -38.19 -5.34
N TYR A 165 -7.36 -37.60 -4.40
CA TYR A 165 -8.30 -38.32 -3.53
C TYR A 165 -9.38 -39.04 -4.34
N GLN A 166 -9.55 -40.34 -4.10
CA GLN A 166 -10.46 -41.21 -4.85
C GLN A 166 -11.82 -41.43 -4.17
N GLY A 167 -12.01 -40.97 -2.93
CA GLY A 167 -13.28 -41.09 -2.21
C GLY A 167 -14.31 -40.03 -2.63
N GLY A 168 -15.31 -39.78 -1.77
CA GLY A 168 -16.43 -38.86 -2.05
C GLY A 168 -17.47 -39.45 -3.00
N SER A 169 -18.47 -38.63 -3.38
CA SER A 169 -19.46 -38.99 -4.39
C SER A 169 -18.85 -39.01 -5.81
N VAL A 170 -19.54 -39.64 -6.75
CA VAL A 170 -19.16 -39.57 -8.18
C VAL A 170 -19.22 -38.12 -8.67
N ALA A 171 -20.23 -37.36 -8.24
CA ALA A 171 -20.42 -35.97 -8.64
C ALA A 171 -19.28 -35.08 -8.16
N SER A 172 -18.85 -35.19 -6.89
CA SER A 172 -17.76 -34.36 -6.37
C SER A 172 -16.41 -34.62 -7.06
N ARG A 173 -16.11 -35.88 -7.40
CA ARG A 173 -14.92 -36.19 -8.22
C ARG A 173 -15.00 -35.63 -9.63
N GLN A 174 -16.18 -35.70 -10.26
CA GLN A 174 -16.41 -35.13 -11.58
C GLN A 174 -16.27 -33.59 -11.56
N ASN A 175 -16.86 -32.91 -10.58
CA ASN A 175 -16.78 -31.46 -10.42
C ASN A 175 -15.34 -31.01 -10.19
N ARG A 176 -14.58 -31.68 -9.31
CA ARG A 176 -13.15 -31.42 -9.13
C ARG A 176 -12.38 -31.56 -10.44
N GLY A 177 -12.63 -32.63 -11.20
CA GLY A 177 -11.98 -32.86 -12.50
C GLY A 177 -12.35 -31.81 -13.56
N GLN A 178 -13.60 -31.32 -13.55
CA GLN A 178 -14.03 -30.23 -14.43
C GLN A 178 -13.35 -28.92 -14.09
N LEU A 179 -13.25 -28.60 -12.79
CA LEU A 179 -12.54 -27.41 -12.29
C LEU A 179 -11.07 -27.44 -12.72
N GLU A 180 -10.38 -28.55 -12.43
CA GLU A 180 -8.99 -28.78 -12.81
C GLU A 180 -8.76 -28.55 -14.30
N LYS A 181 -9.58 -29.16 -15.15
CA LYS A 181 -9.48 -29.03 -16.60
C LYS A 181 -9.73 -27.59 -17.06
N ALA A 182 -10.70 -26.91 -16.48
CA ALA A 182 -11.04 -25.53 -16.83
C ALA A 182 -9.90 -24.57 -16.46
N MET A 183 -9.38 -24.67 -15.24
CA MET A 183 -8.26 -23.84 -14.76
C MET A 183 -6.99 -24.08 -15.59
N LYS A 184 -6.61 -25.34 -15.84
CA LYS A 184 -5.45 -25.69 -16.68
C LYS A 184 -5.55 -25.17 -18.11
N SER A 185 -6.76 -25.09 -18.68
CA SER A 185 -6.95 -24.62 -20.06
C SER A 185 -6.51 -23.17 -20.29
N GLU A 186 -6.47 -22.36 -19.22
CA GLU A 186 -6.01 -20.97 -19.26
C GLU A 186 -4.63 -20.78 -18.61
N GLY A 187 -3.94 -21.88 -18.27
CA GLY A 187 -2.57 -21.84 -17.74
C GLY A 187 -2.47 -21.64 -16.24
N PHE A 188 -3.45 -22.11 -15.47
CA PHE A 188 -3.32 -22.29 -14.03
C PHE A 188 -2.88 -23.71 -13.67
N GLU A 189 -2.13 -23.86 -12.58
CA GLU A 189 -1.62 -25.13 -12.07
C GLU A 189 -2.18 -25.42 -10.68
N GLY A 190 -2.73 -26.61 -10.47
CA GLY A 190 -3.31 -26.98 -9.19
C GLY A 190 -2.26 -27.45 -8.18
N LEU A 191 -2.45 -27.13 -6.89
CA LEU A 191 -1.65 -27.68 -5.80
C LEU A 191 -2.12 -29.10 -5.42
N ASP A 192 -1.22 -30.08 -5.33
CA ASP A 192 -1.58 -31.50 -5.14
C ASP A 192 -2.42 -31.77 -3.88
N THR A 193 -2.17 -31.03 -2.80
CA THR A 193 -2.81 -31.19 -1.50
C THR A 193 -4.16 -30.48 -1.38
N GLU A 194 -4.51 -29.61 -2.33
CA GLU A 194 -5.67 -28.72 -2.23
C GLU A 194 -6.40 -28.61 -3.57
N TRP A 195 -7.62 -29.15 -3.65
CA TRP A 195 -8.39 -29.18 -4.90
C TRP A 195 -8.87 -27.79 -5.37
N TRP A 196 -8.98 -26.83 -4.44
CA TRP A 196 -9.45 -25.47 -4.70
C TRP A 196 -8.34 -24.51 -5.14
N HIS A 197 -7.07 -24.80 -4.81
CA HIS A 197 -5.94 -23.87 -4.96
C HIS A 197 -5.30 -23.96 -6.35
N PHE A 198 -5.24 -22.85 -7.06
CA PHE A 198 -4.63 -22.77 -8.39
C PHE A 198 -3.64 -21.61 -8.50
N ASP A 199 -2.45 -21.93 -8.98
CA ASP A 199 -1.36 -20.97 -9.23
C ASP A 199 -1.33 -20.52 -10.67
N ASP A 200 -1.05 -19.24 -10.86
CA ASP A 200 -0.75 -18.70 -12.18
C ASP A 200 0.59 -19.24 -12.69
N LYS A 201 0.68 -19.73 -13.94
CA LYS A 201 1.93 -20.24 -14.52
C LYS A 201 3.13 -19.28 -14.45
N ASN A 202 2.90 -17.97 -14.35
CA ASN A 202 3.95 -16.96 -14.27
C ASN A 202 4.27 -16.56 -12.82
N TRP A 203 3.77 -17.28 -11.81
CA TRP A 203 3.85 -16.89 -10.39
C TRP A 203 5.27 -16.48 -9.94
N GLY A 204 6.30 -17.15 -10.48
CA GLY A 204 7.71 -16.90 -10.14
C GLY A 204 8.23 -15.53 -10.56
N ARG A 205 7.53 -14.82 -11.45
CA ARG A 205 7.90 -13.46 -11.91
C ARG A 205 7.43 -12.35 -10.98
N TYR A 206 6.45 -12.63 -10.13
CA TYR A 206 5.83 -11.63 -9.26
C TYR A 206 6.52 -11.60 -7.90
N PRO A 207 6.86 -10.43 -7.35
CA PRO A 207 7.45 -10.33 -6.01
C PRO A 207 6.43 -10.68 -4.93
N VAL A 208 6.92 -11.09 -3.75
CA VAL A 208 6.08 -11.12 -2.54
C VAL A 208 5.76 -9.67 -2.16
N VAL A 209 4.48 -9.35 -1.95
CA VAL A 209 4.06 -8.00 -1.57
C VAL A 209 3.20 -8.00 -0.31
N ASN A 210 3.10 -6.83 0.32
CA ASN A 210 2.41 -6.62 1.61
C ASN A 210 1.50 -5.38 1.59
N TRP A 211 1.00 -4.99 0.41
CA TRP A 211 0.03 -3.90 0.27
C TRP A 211 -1.27 -4.21 1.00
N PRO A 212 -1.86 -3.26 1.75
CA PRO A 212 -3.22 -3.39 2.28
C PRO A 212 -4.24 -3.66 1.14
N ILE A 213 -5.14 -4.61 1.32
CA ILE A 213 -6.09 -5.05 0.27
C ILE A 213 -7.02 -3.90 -0.14
N GLU A 214 -7.44 -3.11 0.84
CA GLU A 214 -8.32 -1.96 0.70
C GLU A 214 -7.64 -0.75 0.02
N SER A 215 -6.31 -0.71 -0.05
CA SER A 215 -5.58 0.40 -0.68
C SER A 215 -5.19 0.14 -2.13
N ILE A 216 -5.21 -1.13 -2.57
CA ILE A 216 -4.84 -1.49 -3.94
C ILE A 216 -5.80 -0.84 -4.94
N GLY A 217 -5.21 -0.06 -5.86
CA GLY A 217 -5.91 0.71 -6.89
C GLY A 217 -5.93 2.22 -6.61
N GLU A 218 -5.80 2.65 -5.35
CA GLU A 218 -5.89 4.08 -4.97
C GLU A 218 -4.84 4.94 -5.66
N MET A 219 -3.57 4.51 -5.61
CA MET A 219 -2.47 5.23 -6.26
C MET A 219 -2.62 5.29 -7.79
N ALA A 220 -3.16 4.23 -8.39
CA ALA A 220 -3.39 4.17 -9.83
C ALA A 220 -4.57 5.05 -10.27
N ALA A 221 -5.58 5.18 -9.41
CA ALA A 221 -6.77 6.00 -9.61
C ALA A 221 -6.55 7.49 -9.30
N ALA A 222 -5.48 7.82 -8.55
CA ALA A 222 -5.18 9.19 -8.19
C ALA A 222 -4.97 10.08 -9.42
N GLY A 223 -5.75 11.15 -9.49
CA GLY A 223 -5.66 12.22 -10.49
C GLY A 223 -4.93 13.46 -9.99
N GLN A 224 -4.69 13.57 -8.68
CA GLN A 224 -3.93 14.63 -8.04
C GLN A 224 -3.04 14.07 -6.93
N MET A 225 -1.85 14.63 -6.75
CA MET A 225 -0.92 14.27 -5.69
C MET A 225 -0.28 15.51 -5.07
N ILE A 226 -0.21 15.53 -3.74
CA ILE A 226 0.63 16.44 -2.97
C ILE A 226 1.85 15.64 -2.54
N VAL A 227 3.00 15.87 -3.16
CA VAL A 227 4.24 15.19 -2.79
C VAL A 227 5.06 16.12 -1.91
N VAL A 228 5.39 15.67 -0.70
CA VAL A 228 6.21 16.35 0.28
C VAL A 228 7.53 15.58 0.39
N VAL A 229 8.64 16.24 0.06
CA VAL A 229 9.96 15.63 0.10
C VAL A 229 10.84 16.34 1.12
N THR A 230 11.48 15.56 2.00
CA THR A 230 12.54 16.03 2.90
C THR A 230 13.90 15.56 2.40
N GLN A 231 14.97 16.23 2.82
CA GLN A 231 16.34 15.82 2.46
C GLN A 231 16.67 14.42 3.01
N ASP A 232 16.23 14.14 4.24
CA ASP A 232 16.44 12.88 4.94
C ASP A 232 15.32 12.68 5.98
N TRP A 233 15.46 11.66 6.81
CA TRP A 233 14.51 11.30 7.88
C TRP A 233 14.40 12.28 9.04
N GLU A 234 15.40 13.13 9.26
CA GLU A 234 15.46 14.07 10.40
C GLU A 234 15.26 15.53 9.96
N ALA A 235 15.28 15.78 8.65
CA ALA A 235 15.14 17.10 8.07
C ALA A 235 13.77 17.72 8.37
N LEU A 236 13.80 18.88 9.02
CA LEU A 236 12.62 19.70 9.32
C LEU A 236 12.04 20.39 8.08
N ARG A 237 12.89 20.78 7.13
CA ARG A 237 12.46 21.49 5.92
C ARG A 237 12.04 20.49 4.86
N ALA A 238 10.94 20.79 4.20
CA ALA A 238 10.43 20.03 3.09
C ALA A 238 10.16 20.90 1.88
N LYS A 239 10.07 20.26 0.73
CA LYS A 239 9.57 20.86 -0.51
C LYS A 239 8.32 20.13 -0.94
N VAL A 240 7.30 20.90 -1.28
CA VAL A 240 6.01 20.37 -1.73
C VAL A 240 5.92 20.53 -3.23
N TYR A 241 5.37 19.51 -3.89
CA TYR A 241 5.07 19.46 -5.32
C TYR A 241 3.59 19.12 -5.46
N LEU A 242 2.83 20.01 -6.10
CA LEU A 242 1.45 19.74 -6.48
C LEU A 242 1.45 19.19 -7.91
N LEU A 243 0.98 17.95 -8.06
CA LEU A 243 0.96 17.24 -9.34
C LEU A 243 -0.47 16.86 -9.70
N GLU A 244 -0.80 16.91 -10.98
CA GLU A 244 -2.06 16.40 -11.49
C GLU A 244 -1.87 15.58 -12.76
N ARG A 245 -2.73 14.59 -12.95
CA ARG A 245 -2.64 13.67 -14.06
C ARG A 245 -3.51 14.14 -15.22
N GLU A 246 -2.92 14.53 -16.33
CA GLU A 246 -3.63 14.91 -17.55
C GLU A 246 -3.25 13.93 -18.67
N GLN A 247 -4.25 13.37 -19.36
CA GLN A 247 -4.04 12.41 -20.46
C GLN A 247 -3.06 11.27 -20.08
N GLY A 248 -3.21 10.75 -18.86
CA GLY A 248 -2.39 9.67 -18.33
C GLY A 248 -1.00 10.08 -17.81
N ARG A 249 -0.56 11.34 -17.98
CA ARG A 249 0.77 11.83 -17.56
C ARG A 249 0.67 12.82 -16.40
N TRP A 250 1.62 12.75 -15.48
CA TRP A 250 1.73 13.71 -14.38
C TRP A 250 2.29 15.05 -14.85
N LYS A 251 1.65 16.14 -14.45
CA LYS A 251 2.10 17.51 -14.66
C LYS A 251 2.23 18.22 -13.32
N LYS A 252 3.37 18.86 -13.13
CA LYS A 252 3.66 19.71 -11.97
C LYS A 252 2.94 21.05 -12.13
N ARG A 253 2.12 21.39 -11.13
CA ARG A 253 1.36 22.66 -11.09
C ARG A 253 2.06 23.74 -10.29
N LYS A 254 2.58 23.38 -9.12
CA LYS A 254 3.22 24.31 -8.20
C LYS A 254 4.24 23.58 -7.35
N ALA A 255 5.30 24.27 -6.95
CA ALA A 255 6.18 23.82 -5.88
C ALA A 255 6.46 24.95 -4.91
N PHE A 256 6.60 24.63 -3.63
CA PHE A 256 6.82 25.61 -2.57
C PHE A 256 7.47 24.96 -1.33
N PRO A 257 8.12 25.76 -0.47
CA PRO A 257 8.66 25.27 0.79
C PRO A 257 7.56 24.90 1.81
N ALA A 258 7.85 23.89 2.62
CA ALA A 258 7.07 23.47 3.77
C ALA A 258 8.01 23.11 4.94
N VAL A 259 7.42 22.86 6.10
CA VAL A 259 8.07 22.25 7.25
C VAL A 259 7.27 21.02 7.67
N VAL A 260 7.95 20.03 8.22
CA VAL A 260 7.34 18.81 8.77
C VAL A 260 7.47 18.80 10.29
N GLY A 261 7.27 17.64 10.93
CA GLY A 261 7.59 17.43 12.33
C GLY A 261 9.01 17.92 12.64
N ARG A 262 9.20 18.52 13.82
CA ARG A 262 10.51 19.08 14.18
C ARG A 262 11.64 18.06 14.24
N ASN A 263 11.30 16.77 14.39
CA ASN A 263 12.23 15.64 14.31
C ASN A 263 12.19 14.95 12.93
N GLY A 264 11.66 15.61 11.89
CA GLY A 264 11.58 15.07 10.53
C GLY A 264 10.39 14.12 10.30
N LEU A 265 10.66 12.99 9.65
CA LEU A 265 9.67 12.01 9.21
C LEU A 265 9.84 10.65 9.91
N GLY A 266 8.76 9.88 9.96
CA GLY A 266 8.79 8.46 10.33
C GLY A 266 7.61 7.73 9.71
N TRP A 267 7.80 6.46 9.31
CA TRP A 267 6.79 5.64 8.64
C TRP A 267 5.46 5.65 9.40
N GLY A 268 4.42 6.10 8.70
CA GLY A 268 3.07 6.18 9.20
C GLY A 268 2.24 4.94 8.89
N LEU A 269 0.97 5.00 9.27
CA LEU A 269 -0.06 4.03 8.89
C LEU A 269 -0.90 4.67 7.79
N GLY A 270 -0.68 4.24 6.55
CA GLY A 270 -1.35 4.78 5.36
C GLY A 270 -1.72 3.71 4.34
N LEU A 271 -1.74 4.09 3.07
CA LEU A 271 -2.08 3.24 1.93
C LEU A 271 -0.93 2.34 1.45
N HIS A 272 0.27 2.56 1.97
CA HIS A 272 1.48 1.84 1.61
C HIS A 272 1.63 0.53 2.41
N PRO A 273 2.44 -0.44 1.92
CA PRO A 273 2.78 -1.61 2.71
C PRO A 273 3.54 -1.23 3.98
N GLU A 274 3.55 -2.13 4.97
CA GLU A 274 4.40 -1.98 6.14
C GLU A 274 5.88 -1.87 5.74
N MET A 275 6.57 -0.85 6.26
CA MET A 275 7.97 -0.56 5.98
C MET A 275 8.78 -0.77 7.27
N PRO A 276 9.46 -1.93 7.43
CA PRO A 276 10.12 -2.27 8.68
C PRO A 276 11.43 -1.51 8.93
N GLU A 277 12.06 -0.99 7.87
CA GLU A 277 13.32 -0.27 7.94
C GLU A 277 13.09 1.24 7.98
N GLY A 278 13.82 1.93 8.87
CA GLY A 278 13.71 3.37 9.09
C GLY A 278 12.86 3.77 10.32
N PRO A 279 12.81 5.06 10.65
CA PRO A 279 12.06 5.56 11.81
C PRO A 279 10.58 5.26 11.68
N GLN A 280 9.95 4.82 12.77
CA GLN A 280 8.52 4.51 12.82
C GLN A 280 7.79 5.60 13.57
N LYS A 281 6.68 6.10 13.01
CA LYS A 281 5.84 7.12 13.64
C LYS A 281 5.22 6.57 14.93
N LYS A 282 5.27 7.36 16.00
CA LYS A 282 4.64 7.11 17.30
C LYS A 282 4.01 8.39 17.84
N GLU A 283 3.12 8.27 18.80
CA GLU A 283 2.54 9.43 19.50
C GLU A 283 3.65 10.21 20.23
N GLY A 284 3.61 11.55 20.12
CA GLY A 284 4.58 12.43 20.79
C GLY A 284 6.03 12.41 20.26
N ASP A 285 6.35 11.67 19.20
CA ASP A 285 7.71 11.57 18.64
C ASP A 285 8.22 12.82 17.91
N LEU A 286 7.32 13.78 17.69
CA LEU A 286 7.54 15.03 16.97
C LEU A 286 7.95 14.87 15.49
N LYS A 287 7.66 13.71 14.90
CA LYS A 287 7.85 13.39 13.48
C LYS A 287 6.52 13.49 12.73
N ALA A 288 6.55 13.89 11.46
CA ALA A 288 5.39 13.75 10.58
C ALA A 288 5.37 12.38 9.90
N PRO A 289 4.19 11.84 9.52
CA PRO A 289 4.12 10.50 8.98
C PRO A 289 4.65 10.46 7.54
N ALA A 290 5.60 9.57 7.29
CA ALA A 290 6.07 9.18 5.96
C ALA A 290 5.17 8.09 5.38
N GLY A 291 4.89 8.16 4.08
CA GLY A 291 4.01 7.21 3.40
C GLY A 291 3.08 7.86 2.38
N VAL A 292 2.05 7.10 2.00
CA VAL A 292 0.97 7.51 1.11
C VAL A 292 -0.33 7.58 1.91
N PHE A 293 -1.03 8.70 1.83
CA PHE A 293 -2.21 8.98 2.66
C PHE A 293 -3.35 9.57 1.82
N ARG A 294 -4.59 9.26 2.20
CA ARG A 294 -5.77 9.98 1.70
C ARG A 294 -5.82 11.39 2.32
N ILE A 295 -6.52 12.28 1.64
CA ILE A 295 -6.86 13.61 2.17
C ILE A 295 -8.28 13.54 2.72
N GLY A 296 -8.39 13.76 4.04
CA GLY A 296 -9.67 13.76 4.73
C GLY A 296 -10.34 15.14 4.71
N GLN A 297 -11.23 15.36 5.68
CA GLN A 297 -12.00 16.60 5.81
C GLN A 297 -11.09 17.84 5.93
N ALA A 298 -11.45 18.90 5.19
CA ALA A 298 -10.83 20.22 5.34
C ALA A 298 -11.61 21.11 6.32
N TYR A 299 -10.90 21.95 7.06
CA TYR A 299 -11.46 22.86 8.05
C TYR A 299 -10.95 24.29 7.87
N ARG A 300 -11.73 25.23 8.42
CA ARG A 300 -11.41 26.65 8.48
C ARG A 300 -11.73 27.24 9.83
N ARG A 301 -10.88 28.14 10.32
CA ARG A 301 -11.15 28.85 11.57
C ARG A 301 -12.13 30.01 11.38
N GLN A 302 -11.81 30.92 10.47
CA GLN A 302 -12.64 32.09 10.21
C GLN A 302 -13.68 31.83 9.13
N LYS A 303 -14.72 32.66 9.09
CA LYS A 303 -15.75 32.65 8.02
C LYS A 303 -15.27 33.30 6.72
N LYS A 304 -13.95 33.43 6.52
CA LYS A 304 -13.39 33.96 5.27
C LYS A 304 -13.85 33.08 4.10
N HIS A 305 -14.39 33.70 3.06
CA HIS A 305 -14.79 32.97 1.86
C HIS A 305 -13.53 32.55 1.07
N LEU A 306 -13.50 31.28 0.68
CA LEU A 306 -12.48 30.71 -0.20
C LEU A 306 -13.23 29.87 -1.24
N ASN A 307 -12.90 30.03 -2.52
CA ASN A 307 -13.48 29.23 -3.60
C ASN A 307 -12.86 27.81 -3.63
N ALA A 308 -12.93 27.12 -2.50
CA ALA A 308 -12.41 25.77 -2.35
C ALA A 308 -13.31 24.77 -3.05
N LYS A 309 -12.70 23.79 -3.72
CA LYS A 309 -13.42 22.66 -4.33
C LYS A 309 -13.74 21.57 -3.31
N ILE A 310 -12.92 21.45 -2.27
CA ILE A 310 -13.19 20.59 -1.12
C ILE A 310 -14.13 21.29 -0.12
N SER A 311 -15.01 20.51 0.51
CA SER A 311 -15.90 21.03 1.56
C SER A 311 -15.10 21.49 2.77
N LEU A 312 -15.38 22.71 3.25
CA LEU A 312 -14.73 23.33 4.40
C LEU A 312 -15.68 23.43 5.58
N LYS A 313 -15.35 22.75 6.68
CA LYS A 313 -16.10 22.82 7.95
C LYS A 313 -15.47 23.84 8.93
N PRO A 314 -16.27 24.50 9.77
CA PRO A 314 -15.72 25.37 10.82
C PRO A 314 -14.97 24.54 11.87
N THR A 315 -13.87 25.06 12.42
CA THR A 315 -13.19 24.44 13.57
C THR A 315 -13.85 24.75 14.92
N ALA A 316 -14.75 25.74 14.96
CA ALA A 316 -15.41 26.18 16.17
C ALA A 316 -16.15 25.04 16.90
N GLY A 317 -15.87 24.88 18.19
CA GLY A 317 -16.50 23.86 19.02
C GLY A 317 -15.97 22.43 18.83
N LEU A 318 -14.91 22.25 18.03
CA LEU A 318 -14.30 20.94 17.79
C LEU A 318 -12.97 20.80 18.54
N VAL A 319 -12.64 19.55 18.87
CA VAL A 319 -11.32 19.11 19.35
C VAL A 319 -10.86 17.92 18.53
N CYS A 320 -9.55 17.79 18.33
CA CYS A 320 -8.95 16.54 17.88
C CYS A 320 -8.32 15.83 19.08
N VAL A 321 -8.78 14.62 19.39
CA VAL A 321 -8.35 13.90 20.59
C VAL A 321 -7.03 13.17 20.33
N ASP A 322 -6.00 13.51 21.10
CA ASP A 322 -4.66 12.95 21.03
C ASP A 322 -4.33 11.99 22.19
N ASP A 323 -5.26 11.76 23.12
CA ASP A 323 -5.12 10.79 24.21
C ASP A 323 -5.31 9.33 23.71
N PRO A 324 -4.25 8.48 23.71
CA PRO A 324 -4.33 7.11 23.23
C PRO A 324 -5.30 6.20 24.00
N ASN A 325 -5.72 6.60 25.20
CA ASN A 325 -6.63 5.81 26.04
C ASN A 325 -8.11 6.14 25.78
N SER A 326 -8.41 7.19 25.01
CA SER A 326 -9.79 7.58 24.71
C SER A 326 -10.37 6.75 23.56
N ARG A 327 -11.67 6.46 23.63
CA ARG A 327 -12.42 5.86 22.49
C ARG A 327 -12.47 6.78 21.25
N HIS A 328 -12.15 8.05 21.46
CA HIS A 328 -12.10 9.09 20.45
C HIS A 328 -10.68 9.38 19.95
N TYR A 329 -9.66 8.61 20.36
CA TYR A 329 -8.28 8.80 19.91
C TYR A 329 -8.17 8.94 18.38
N ASN A 330 -7.39 9.94 17.93
CA ASN A 330 -7.22 10.33 16.54
C ASN A 330 -8.54 10.65 15.81
N LYS A 331 -9.53 11.22 16.51
CA LYS A 331 -10.79 11.68 15.90
C LYS A 331 -11.05 13.15 16.23
N ILE A 332 -11.64 13.85 15.27
CA ILE A 332 -12.18 15.19 15.47
C ILE A 332 -13.63 15.07 15.91
N VAL A 333 -13.92 15.54 17.12
CA VAL A 333 -15.24 15.44 17.75
C VAL A 333 -15.68 16.79 18.32
N PRO A 334 -16.98 17.02 18.54
CA PRO A 334 -17.44 18.17 19.32
C PRO A 334 -16.85 18.16 20.73
N LYS A 335 -16.56 19.36 21.26
CA LYS A 335 -16.21 19.53 22.67
C LYS A 335 -17.35 19.03 23.56
N ASP A 336 -17.02 18.20 24.53
CA ASP A 336 -17.96 17.63 25.48
C ASP A 336 -17.46 17.83 26.93
N LYS A 337 -18.37 18.15 27.84
CA LYS A 337 -18.09 18.24 29.27
C LYS A 337 -17.90 16.86 29.92
N ASN A 338 -18.49 15.82 29.32
CA ASN A 338 -18.40 14.43 29.76
C ASN A 338 -17.36 13.65 28.93
N GLN A 339 -16.26 14.30 28.58
CA GLN A 339 -15.18 13.71 27.79
C GLN A 339 -14.46 12.58 28.53
N ASP A 340 -13.99 11.57 27.79
CA ASP A 340 -13.18 10.45 28.30
C ASP A 340 -11.67 10.64 28.07
N TRP A 341 -11.27 11.73 27.40
CA TRP A 341 -9.88 12.05 27.10
C TRP A 341 -9.27 13.06 28.09
N LYS A 342 -7.97 12.91 28.36
CA LYS A 342 -7.16 13.82 29.19
C LYS A 342 -6.46 14.90 28.38
N SER A 343 -6.20 14.64 27.11
CA SER A 343 -5.58 15.57 26.18
C SER A 343 -6.35 15.61 24.86
N ALA A 344 -6.41 16.81 24.27
CA ALA A 344 -6.93 17.04 22.94
C ALA A 344 -6.46 18.40 22.42
N GLU A 345 -6.30 18.50 21.09
CA GLU A 345 -6.05 19.76 20.40
C GLU A 345 -7.35 20.54 20.19
N ASP A 346 -7.44 21.74 20.77
CA ASP A 346 -8.54 22.65 20.50
C ASP A 346 -8.43 23.26 19.10
N MET A 347 -9.25 22.77 18.18
CA MET A 347 -9.18 23.12 16.76
C MET A 347 -9.40 24.62 16.49
N ALA A 348 -10.13 25.32 17.37
CA ALA A 348 -10.44 26.74 17.18
C ALA A 348 -9.39 27.68 17.79
N SER A 349 -8.66 27.21 18.81
CA SER A 349 -7.69 28.01 19.55
C SER A 349 -6.30 28.03 18.92
N GLN A 350 -6.06 27.20 17.90
CA GLN A 350 -4.79 27.18 17.16
C GLN A 350 -4.81 28.22 16.03
N ASP A 351 -3.97 29.26 16.13
CA ASP A 351 -3.80 30.25 15.06
C ASP A 351 -3.34 29.62 13.74
N LEU A 352 -2.61 28.52 13.83
CA LEU A 352 -2.10 27.76 12.70
C LEU A 352 -3.20 27.01 11.93
N TYR A 353 -4.40 26.89 12.50
CA TYR A 353 -5.55 26.16 11.93
C TYR A 353 -6.51 27.08 11.17
N GLU A 354 -6.02 28.24 10.72
CA GLU A 354 -6.77 29.14 9.84
C GLU A 354 -7.33 28.39 8.62
N TRP A 355 -6.46 27.58 7.99
CA TRP A 355 -6.81 26.59 6.97
C TRP A 355 -6.10 25.28 7.31
N LEU A 356 -6.80 24.15 7.21
CA LEU A 356 -6.18 22.84 7.31
C LEU A 356 -6.98 21.76 6.58
N PHE A 357 -6.33 20.64 6.30
CA PHE A 357 -7.01 19.38 5.98
C PHE A 357 -6.34 18.21 6.70
N VAL A 358 -7.14 17.18 6.96
CA VAL A 358 -6.67 15.93 7.57
C VAL A 358 -5.81 15.17 6.58
N VAL A 359 -4.62 14.77 7.03
CA VAL A 359 -3.83 13.72 6.37
C VAL A 359 -4.23 12.42 7.06
N GLU A 360 -4.85 11.48 6.34
CA GLU A 360 -5.43 10.25 6.92
C GLU A 360 -4.37 9.21 7.32
N HIS A 361 -3.36 9.64 8.07
CA HIS A 361 -2.48 8.77 8.83
C HIS A 361 -3.23 8.19 10.02
N ASN A 362 -3.03 6.89 10.27
CA ASN A 362 -3.64 6.17 11.39
C ASN A 362 -5.18 6.27 11.41
N ALA A 363 -5.82 6.18 10.24
CA ALA A 363 -7.28 6.29 10.09
C ALA A 363 -8.07 5.26 10.93
N GLY A 364 -7.43 4.13 11.29
CA GLY A 364 -7.99 3.12 12.18
C GLY A 364 -7.92 3.46 13.68
N SER A 365 -7.37 4.63 14.05
CA SER A 365 -7.20 5.05 15.45
C SER A 365 -6.43 4.04 16.32
N VAL A 366 -5.38 3.42 15.77
CA VAL A 366 -4.53 2.47 16.52
C VAL A 366 -3.77 3.24 17.60
N PRO A 367 -3.97 2.93 18.90
CA PRO A 367 -3.33 3.67 20.00
C PRO A 367 -1.82 3.81 19.83
N GLU A 368 -1.28 4.95 20.26
CA GLU A 368 0.15 5.30 20.23
C GLU A 368 0.79 5.41 18.85
N LYS A 369 0.04 5.25 17.76
CA LYS A 369 0.56 5.34 16.39
C LYS A 369 0.54 6.76 15.82
N GLY A 370 0.33 7.77 16.67
CA GLY A 370 0.25 9.19 16.29
C GLY A 370 -1.17 9.59 15.92
N SER A 371 -1.52 10.82 16.25
CA SER A 371 -2.86 11.39 16.09
C SER A 371 -2.83 12.82 15.57
N CYS A 372 -3.99 13.33 15.17
CA CYS A 372 -4.21 14.74 14.83
C CYS A 372 -3.21 15.27 13.78
N ILE A 373 -2.99 14.48 12.73
CA ILE A 373 -2.09 14.85 11.64
C ILE A 373 -2.82 15.66 10.59
N PHE A 374 -2.35 16.88 10.40
CA PHE A 374 -2.90 17.83 9.44
C PHE A 374 -1.85 18.33 8.46
N PHE A 375 -2.33 18.88 7.36
CA PHE A 375 -1.61 19.88 6.58
C PHE A 375 -2.19 21.25 6.93
N HIS A 376 -1.42 22.11 7.61
CA HIS A 376 -1.92 23.38 8.16
C HIS A 376 -0.98 24.58 7.90
N VAL A 377 -1.38 25.78 8.33
CA VAL A 377 -0.59 27.00 8.13
C VAL A 377 0.60 26.98 9.10
N TRP A 378 1.83 27.22 8.63
CA TRP A 378 2.99 27.26 9.50
C TRP A 378 3.09 28.57 10.28
N LYS A 379 3.93 28.61 11.32
CA LYS A 379 4.35 29.87 11.93
C LYS A 379 5.33 30.62 11.02
N ASN A 380 6.30 29.90 10.46
CA ASN A 380 7.30 30.36 9.50
C ASN A 380 8.10 29.15 8.98
N ALA A 381 8.94 29.36 7.97
CA ALA A 381 9.76 28.34 7.32
C ALA A 381 10.91 27.73 8.17
N LYS A 382 11.05 28.12 9.44
CA LYS A 382 12.09 27.64 10.37
C LYS A 382 11.52 26.94 11.60
N SER A 383 10.20 26.90 11.77
CA SER A 383 9.54 26.31 12.94
C SER A 383 8.82 25.03 12.55
N GLY A 384 9.38 23.89 12.95
CA GLY A 384 8.77 22.58 12.74
C GLY A 384 7.52 22.37 13.58
N THR A 385 6.71 21.40 13.20
CA THR A 385 5.44 21.08 13.87
C THR A 385 5.65 20.05 15.01
N ALA A 386 4.58 19.66 15.69
CA ALA A 386 4.58 18.51 16.59
C ALA A 386 4.37 17.15 15.87
N GLY A 387 4.14 17.16 14.55
CA GLY A 387 3.88 15.95 13.76
C GLY A 387 3.07 16.17 12.48
N CYS A 388 2.62 17.40 12.23
CA CYS A 388 1.95 17.82 11.01
C CYS A 388 2.93 18.24 9.90
N THR A 389 2.38 18.48 8.72
CA THR A 389 3.07 19.22 7.65
C THR A 389 2.47 20.62 7.55
N ALA A 390 3.30 21.63 7.32
CA ALA A 390 2.83 23.00 7.31
C ALA A 390 3.53 23.88 6.27
N SER A 391 2.80 24.85 5.72
CA SER A 391 3.32 25.81 4.74
C SER A 391 2.68 27.18 4.91
N ALA A 392 3.08 28.15 4.08
CA ALA A 392 2.52 29.49 4.09
C ALA A 392 1.02 29.48 3.77
N ILE A 393 0.29 30.47 4.30
CA ILE A 393 -1.16 30.54 4.18
C ILE A 393 -1.61 30.60 2.71
N GLU A 394 -0.88 31.30 1.86
CA GLU A 394 -1.17 31.43 0.43
C GLU A 394 -1.03 30.09 -0.32
N ASN A 395 -0.17 29.19 0.19
CA ASN A 395 -0.02 27.86 -0.39
C ASN A 395 -1.20 26.96 -0.02
N LEU A 396 -1.71 27.06 1.21
CA LEU A 396 -2.90 26.32 1.62
C LEU A 396 -4.17 26.82 0.94
N GLU A 397 -4.33 28.14 0.83
CA GLU A 397 -5.43 28.72 0.06
C GLU A 397 -5.40 28.22 -1.39
N PHE A 398 -4.22 28.14 -2.01
CA PHE A 398 -4.06 27.57 -3.34
C PHE A 398 -4.41 26.07 -3.37
N ILE A 399 -3.89 25.27 -2.42
CA ILE A 399 -4.17 23.83 -2.36
C ILE A 399 -5.68 23.61 -2.28
N LEU A 400 -6.39 24.29 -1.38
CA LEU A 400 -7.83 24.08 -1.17
C LEU A 400 -8.69 24.49 -2.39
N GLN A 401 -8.24 25.46 -3.19
CA GLN A 401 -8.88 25.85 -4.46
C GLN A 401 -8.57 24.85 -5.59
N TRP A 402 -7.38 24.27 -5.59
CA TRP A 402 -6.90 23.35 -6.62
C TRP A 402 -7.39 21.91 -6.41
N LEU A 403 -7.41 21.46 -5.15
CA LEU A 403 -7.70 20.11 -4.72
C LEU A 403 -9.14 19.71 -5.05
N ASP A 404 -9.30 18.72 -5.90
CA ASP A 404 -10.58 18.24 -6.39
C ASP A 404 -10.84 16.83 -5.84
N PRO A 405 -11.76 16.66 -4.88
CA PRO A 405 -12.10 15.36 -4.31
C PRO A 405 -12.52 14.31 -5.35
N ALA A 406 -13.09 14.73 -6.49
CA ALA A 406 -13.49 13.81 -7.55
C ALA A 406 -12.29 13.21 -8.31
N ARG A 407 -11.08 13.73 -8.07
CA ARG A 407 -9.83 13.25 -8.67
C ARG A 407 -9.01 12.36 -7.74
N ASN A 408 -9.60 11.83 -6.66
CA ASN A 408 -8.96 10.93 -5.69
C ASN A 408 -7.57 11.42 -5.25
N PRO A 409 -7.47 12.63 -4.68
CA PRO A 409 -6.19 13.23 -4.39
C PRO A 409 -5.50 12.53 -3.21
N LEU A 410 -4.19 12.32 -3.32
CA LEU A 410 -3.36 11.69 -2.27
C LEU A 410 -2.24 12.61 -1.79
N VAL A 411 -1.77 12.39 -0.56
CA VAL A 411 -0.52 12.96 -0.04
C VAL A 411 0.55 11.87 -0.01
N ILE A 412 1.74 12.18 -0.52
CA ILE A 412 2.92 11.34 -0.39
C ILE A 412 3.96 12.14 0.39
N GLN A 413 4.52 11.58 1.45
CA GLN A 413 5.54 12.24 2.28
C GLN A 413 6.71 11.29 2.45
N LEU A 414 7.89 11.60 1.88
CA LEU A 414 9.05 10.71 1.91
C LEU A 414 10.35 11.53 1.93
N PRO A 415 11.45 11.00 2.50
CA PRO A 415 12.79 11.45 2.17
C PRO A 415 13.09 11.30 0.66
N GLU A 416 13.98 12.14 0.13
CA GLU A 416 14.29 12.19 -1.31
C GLU A 416 14.86 10.87 -1.85
N ASP A 417 15.82 10.28 -1.14
CA ASP A 417 16.42 8.99 -1.48
C ASP A 417 15.38 7.86 -1.50
N ILE A 418 14.51 7.82 -0.50
CA ILE A 418 13.42 6.85 -0.40
C ILE A 418 12.38 7.07 -1.51
N TYR A 419 12.08 8.32 -1.85
CA TYR A 419 11.18 8.64 -2.96
C TYR A 419 11.72 8.11 -4.28
N GLU A 420 13.01 8.30 -4.55
CA GLU A 420 13.68 7.82 -5.75
C GLU A 420 13.69 6.29 -5.83
N GLU A 421 14.03 5.61 -4.72
CA GLU A 421 14.01 4.15 -4.63
C GLU A 421 12.61 3.58 -4.92
N LEU A 422 11.59 4.18 -4.31
CA LEU A 422 10.21 3.72 -4.42
C LEU A 422 9.52 4.19 -5.71
N GLN A 423 10.12 5.10 -6.48
CA GLN A 423 9.48 5.66 -7.67
C GLN A 423 9.07 4.57 -8.67
N GLY A 424 9.97 3.62 -8.94
CA GLY A 424 9.69 2.50 -9.84
C GLY A 424 8.72 1.47 -9.25
N ILE A 425 8.80 1.26 -7.93
CA ILE A 425 8.04 0.21 -7.21
C ILE A 425 6.60 0.65 -6.98
N TRP A 426 6.39 1.89 -6.56
CA TRP A 426 5.09 2.48 -6.26
C TRP A 426 4.51 3.28 -7.43
N ASN A 427 5.23 3.31 -8.57
CA ASN A 427 4.85 4.07 -9.77
C ASN A 427 4.59 5.56 -9.47
N LEU A 428 5.48 6.16 -8.67
CA LEU A 428 5.40 7.57 -8.28
C LEU A 428 5.72 8.50 -9.46
N PRO A 429 5.17 9.73 -9.47
CA PRO A 429 5.55 10.71 -10.47
C PRO A 429 7.04 11.11 -10.37
N PRO A 430 7.67 11.55 -11.47
CA PRO A 430 8.91 12.33 -11.40
C PRO A 430 8.65 13.75 -10.87
N LEU A 431 9.60 14.35 -10.15
CA LEU A 431 9.46 15.65 -9.44
C LEU A 431 10.13 16.86 -10.09
#